data_AF-A0A497NGA5-F1
#
_entry.id   AF-A0A497NGA5-F1
#
_cell.length_a   1.000
_cell.length_b   1.000
_cell.length_c   1.000
_cell.angle_alpha   90.00
_cell.angle_beta   90.00
_cell.angle_gamma   90.00
#
_symmetry.space_group_name_H-M   'P 1'
#
loop_
_entity.id
_entity.type
_entity.pdbx_description
1 polymer ?
#
loop_
_entity_poly.entity_id
_entity_poly.type
_entity_poly.pdbx_seq_one_letter_code
_entity_poly.pdbx_strand_id
1 'polypeptide(L)'
;MDIEDVIRLFRKQLFEAYYDWIEINKEAIGEKRRENLIKKGREASDCDTAIKIMGTALWMFNMIGGLGVLAGIGPSKVNLQHIDERLDEKSTKRLLHLIAACISLQHLPRDIATKEIALISPKKFSLKLWLNQN
;
A
#
# COMPACT_ATOMS: atom_id res chain seq x y z
N MET A 1 8.34 19.43 3.28
CA MET A 1 7.57 18.39 2.57
C MET A 1 6.12 18.71 2.80
N ASP A 2 5.36 18.97 1.74
CA ASP A 2 3.94 19.29 1.84
C ASP A 2 3.14 18.04 2.28
N ILE A 3 1.96 18.22 2.88
CA ILE A 3 1.09 17.11 3.29
C ILE A 3 0.73 16.22 2.09
N GLU A 4 0.58 16.82 0.91
CA GLU A 4 0.35 16.11 -0.33
C GLU A 4 1.54 15.20 -0.69
N ASP A 5 2.78 15.70 -0.56
CA ASP A 5 3.99 14.91 -0.77
C ASP A 5 4.10 13.75 0.21
N VAL A 6 3.73 13.98 1.48
CA VAL A 6 3.70 12.95 2.51
C VAL A 6 2.73 11.84 2.10
N ILE A 7 1.48 12.17 1.75
CA ILE A 7 0.48 11.17 1.37
C ILE A 7 0.89 10.41 0.10
N ARG A 8 1.52 11.10 -0.88
CA ARG A 8 2.11 10.44 -2.05
C ARG A 8 3.21 9.45 -1.66
N LEU A 9 4.03 9.78 -0.67
CA LEU A 9 5.07 8.89 -0.16
C LEU A 9 4.47 7.63 0.48
N PHE A 10 3.41 7.75 1.28
CA PHE A 10 2.69 6.59 1.84
C PHE A 10 2.21 5.65 0.73
N ARG A 11 1.51 6.19 -0.29
CA ARG A 11 1.06 5.41 -1.44
C ARG A 11 2.21 4.70 -2.14
N LYS A 12 3.27 5.45 -2.48
CA LYS A 12 4.44 4.90 -3.19
C LYS A 12 5.06 3.75 -2.42
N GLN A 13 5.36 3.96 -1.14
CA GLN A 13 6.00 2.95 -0.30
C GLN A 13 5.12 1.72 -0.11
N LEU A 14 3.80 1.90 0.07
CA LEU A 14 2.85 0.79 0.19
C LEU A 14 2.88 -0.11 -1.06
N PHE A 15 2.78 0.46 -2.26
CA PHE A 15 2.79 -0.31 -3.50
C PHE A 15 4.15 -0.95 -3.81
N GLU A 16 5.25 -0.24 -3.54
CA GLU A 16 6.60 -0.82 -3.67
C GLU A 16 6.73 -2.07 -2.79
N ALA A 17 6.40 -1.97 -1.50
CA ALA A 17 6.48 -3.11 -0.61
C ALA A 17 5.49 -4.24 -0.97
N TYR A 18 4.30 -3.91 -1.49
CA TYR A 18 3.33 -4.89 -1.94
C TYR A 18 3.84 -5.71 -3.13
N TYR A 19 4.36 -5.04 -4.16
CA TYR A 19 4.88 -5.74 -5.34
C TYR A 19 6.16 -6.51 -5.04
N ASP A 20 7.05 -5.94 -4.22
CA ASP A 20 8.24 -6.64 -3.72
C ASP A 20 7.84 -7.90 -2.94
N TRP A 21 6.84 -7.80 -2.06
CA TRP A 21 6.34 -8.94 -1.28
C TRP A 21 5.81 -10.05 -2.18
N ILE A 22 5.01 -9.71 -3.21
CA ILE A 22 4.50 -10.69 -4.16
C ILE A 22 5.64 -11.40 -4.90
N GLU A 23 6.66 -10.66 -5.34
CA GLU A 23 7.75 -11.23 -6.10
C GLU A 23 8.63 -12.14 -5.26
N ILE A 24 8.95 -11.74 -4.02
CA ILE A 24 9.72 -12.54 -3.06
C ILE A 24 8.96 -13.83 -2.73
N ASN A 25 7.63 -13.75 -2.56
CA ASN A 25 6.80 -14.87 -2.11
C ASN A 25 6.13 -15.64 -3.27
N LYS A 26 6.58 -15.46 -4.52
CA LYS A 26 5.91 -15.99 -5.71
C LYS A 26 5.72 -17.52 -5.70
N GLU A 27 6.68 -18.25 -5.15
CA GLU A 27 6.63 -19.72 -5.05
C GLU A 27 5.54 -20.18 -4.10
N ALA A 28 5.44 -19.55 -2.92
CA ALA A 28 4.39 -19.83 -1.94
C ALA A 28 3.00 -19.42 -2.42
N ILE A 29 2.90 -18.33 -3.19
CA ILE A 29 1.64 -17.79 -3.72
C ILE A 29 1.11 -18.65 -4.89
N GLY A 30 2.00 -19.10 -5.76
CA GLY A 30 1.68 -19.77 -7.02
C GLY A 30 1.34 -18.79 -8.16
N GLU A 31 1.77 -19.13 -9.39
CA GLU A 31 1.78 -18.22 -10.55
C GLU A 31 0.41 -17.58 -10.85
N LYS A 32 -0.65 -18.39 -10.99
CA LYS A 32 -1.99 -17.90 -11.31
C LYS A 32 -2.51 -16.90 -10.27
N ARG A 33 -2.23 -17.15 -8.98
CA ARG A 33 -2.65 -16.27 -7.90
C ARG A 33 -1.80 -15.00 -7.90
N ARG A 34 -0.49 -15.10 -8.12
CA ARG A 34 0.43 -13.98 -8.29
C ARG A 34 -0.01 -13.03 -9.39
N GLU A 35 -0.30 -13.53 -10.59
CA GLU A 35 -0.76 -12.71 -11.72
C GLU A 35 -2.04 -11.93 -11.38
N ASN A 36 -3.00 -12.61 -10.73
CA ASN A 36 -4.24 -11.98 -10.27
C ASN A 36 -3.98 -10.90 -9.20
N LEU A 37 -3.06 -11.13 -8.27
CA LEU A 37 -2.69 -10.15 -7.25
C LEU A 37 -1.99 -8.92 -7.84
N ILE A 38 -1.13 -9.12 -8.84
CA ILE A 38 -0.50 -8.02 -9.58
C ILE A 38 -1.56 -7.21 -10.32
N LYS A 39 -2.49 -7.88 -11.02
CA LYS A 39 -3.60 -7.23 -11.73
C LYS A 39 -4.46 -6.39 -10.78
N LYS A 40 -4.94 -6.99 -9.69
CA LYS A 40 -5.75 -6.28 -8.67
C LYS A 40 -4.97 -5.14 -8.01
N GLY A 41 -3.68 -5.32 -7.76
CA GLY A 41 -2.83 -4.23 -7.25
C GLY A 41 -2.77 -3.06 -8.22
N ARG A 42 -2.68 -3.31 -9.54
CA ARG A 42 -2.71 -2.24 -10.55
C ARG A 42 -4.05 -1.52 -10.57
N GLU A 43 -5.15 -2.26 -10.47
CA GLU A 43 -6.51 -1.69 -10.39
C GLU A 43 -6.67 -0.82 -9.11
N ALA A 44 -6.19 -1.29 -7.97
CA ALA A 44 -6.22 -0.56 -6.70
C ALA A 44 -5.23 0.62 -6.63
N SER A 45 -4.29 0.73 -7.58
CA SER A 45 -3.31 1.83 -7.62
C SER A 45 -3.93 3.18 -7.93
N ASP A 46 -5.18 3.21 -8.41
CA ASP A 46 -5.99 4.40 -8.61
C ASP A 46 -6.60 4.92 -7.28
N CYS A 47 -5.75 5.06 -6.27
CA CYS A 47 -6.08 5.62 -4.97
C CYS A 47 -5.45 7.02 -4.85
N ASP A 48 -6.24 8.03 -5.19
CA ASP A 48 -5.89 9.45 -5.24
C ASP A 48 -6.25 10.23 -3.96
N THR A 49 -6.75 9.56 -2.92
CA THR A 49 -7.04 10.20 -1.62
C THR A 49 -6.43 9.39 -0.48
N ALA A 50 -6.19 10.04 0.67
CA ALA A 50 -5.69 9.35 1.86
C ALA A 50 -6.63 8.22 2.31
N ILE A 51 -7.95 8.44 2.20
CA ILE A 51 -8.96 7.42 2.51
C ILE A 51 -8.85 6.22 1.56
N LYS A 52 -8.70 6.45 0.25
CA LYS A 52 -8.52 5.35 -0.71
C LYS A 52 -7.21 4.60 -0.45
N ILE A 53 -6.13 5.29 -0.10
CA ILE A 53 -4.84 4.65 0.26
C ILE A 53 -5.01 3.75 1.49
N MET A 54 -5.69 4.23 2.53
CA MET A 54 -6.01 3.42 3.72
C MET A 54 -6.88 2.21 3.37
N GLY A 55 -7.91 2.38 2.55
CA GLY A 55 -8.76 1.28 2.07
C GLY A 55 -7.96 0.22 1.32
N THR A 56 -7.04 0.65 0.44
CA THR A 56 -6.11 -0.22 -0.26
C THR A 56 -5.17 -0.96 0.70
N ALA A 57 -4.64 -0.29 1.72
CA ALA A 57 -3.79 -0.93 2.73
C ALA A 57 -4.53 -2.04 3.50
N LEU A 58 -5.79 -1.81 3.88
CA LEU A 58 -6.63 -2.82 4.53
C LEU A 58 -6.96 -3.99 3.59
N TRP A 59 -7.18 -3.71 2.31
CA TRP A 59 -7.33 -4.77 1.31
C TRP A 59 -6.06 -5.64 1.20
N MET A 60 -4.87 -5.01 1.17
CA MET A 60 -3.60 -5.75 1.16
C MET A 60 -3.38 -6.57 2.43
N PHE A 61 -3.81 -6.05 3.58
CA PHE A 61 -3.78 -6.79 4.85
C PHE A 61 -4.64 -8.06 4.80
N ASN A 62 -5.89 -7.94 4.34
CA ASN A 62 -6.78 -9.09 4.17
C ASN A 62 -6.23 -10.09 3.13
N MET A 63 -5.56 -9.59 2.10
CA MET A 63 -4.94 -10.40 1.06
C MET A 63 -3.85 -11.32 1.63
N ILE A 64 -2.90 -10.76 2.39
CA ILE A 64 -1.83 -11.56 3.03
C ILE A 64 -2.39 -12.46 4.14
N GLY A 65 -3.48 -12.04 4.80
CA GLY A 65 -4.25 -12.89 5.71
C GLY A 65 -4.74 -14.18 5.04
N GLY A 66 -5.31 -14.05 3.83
CA GLY A 66 -5.72 -15.19 3.00
C GLY A 66 -4.56 -16.04 2.45
N LEU A 67 -3.31 -15.70 2.75
CA LEU A 67 -2.10 -16.44 2.38
C LEU A 67 -1.39 -17.06 3.59
N GLY A 68 -1.96 -16.98 4.79
CA GLY A 68 -1.38 -17.59 5.99
C GLY A 68 -0.62 -16.62 6.90
N VAL A 69 -0.79 -15.31 6.72
CA VAL A 69 -0.25 -14.29 7.65
C VAL A 69 -1.31 -13.94 8.70
N LEU A 70 -1.06 -14.23 9.97
CA LEU A 70 -1.89 -13.78 11.09
C LEU A 70 -1.16 -12.67 11.84
N ALA A 71 -1.67 -11.45 11.77
CA ALA A 71 -1.11 -10.33 12.50
C ALA A 71 -2.21 -9.42 13.05
N GLY A 72 -1.93 -8.78 14.18
CA GLY A 72 -2.65 -7.60 14.63
C GLY A 72 -1.97 -6.34 14.08
N ILE A 73 -2.76 -5.38 13.60
CA ILE A 73 -2.27 -4.07 13.17
C ILE A 73 -3.04 -2.96 13.89
N GLY A 74 -2.32 -1.91 14.27
CA GLY A 74 -2.89 -0.66 14.78
C GLY A 74 -2.02 0.52 14.34
N PRO A 75 -2.38 1.77 14.68
CA PRO A 75 -1.56 2.92 14.34
C PRO A 75 -0.12 2.74 14.84
N SER A 76 0.82 2.67 13.90
CA SER A 76 2.26 2.42 14.16
C SER A 76 2.58 1.15 14.97
N LYS A 77 1.66 0.18 15.05
CA LYS A 77 1.86 -1.07 15.78
C LYS A 77 1.58 -2.26 14.87
N VAL A 78 2.51 -3.21 14.87
CA VAL A 78 2.38 -4.50 14.17
C VAL A 78 2.69 -5.59 15.18
N ASN A 79 1.81 -6.58 15.26
CA ASN A 79 1.98 -7.75 16.10
C ASN A 79 1.79 -9.01 15.24
N LEU A 80 2.89 -9.54 14.70
CA LEU A 80 2.87 -10.77 13.91
C LEU A 80 2.72 -11.98 14.85
N GLN A 81 1.61 -12.70 14.72
CA GLN A 81 1.29 -13.87 15.55
C GLN A 81 1.69 -15.17 14.87
N HIS A 82 1.47 -15.25 13.55
CA HIS A 82 1.82 -16.42 12.75
C HIS A 82 2.10 -16.01 11.30
N ILE A 83 2.97 -16.77 10.65
CA ILE A 83 3.27 -16.69 9.22
C ILE A 83 3.48 -18.12 8.71
N ASP A 84 2.89 -18.44 7.56
CA ASP A 84 3.17 -19.68 6.83
C ASP A 84 4.68 -19.79 6.54
N GLU A 85 5.28 -20.94 6.81
CA GLU A 85 6.74 -21.16 6.73
C GLU A 85 7.34 -20.93 5.34
N ARG A 86 6.51 -20.96 4.29
CA ARG A 86 6.93 -20.72 2.91
C ARG A 86 7.03 -19.23 2.58
N LEU A 87 6.52 -18.36 3.45
CA LEU A 87 6.54 -16.91 3.25
C LEU A 87 7.76 -16.29 3.93
N ASP A 88 8.37 -15.33 3.24
CA ASP A 88 9.49 -14.54 3.75
C ASP A 88 9.01 -13.57 4.84
N GLU A 89 9.46 -13.81 6.07
CA GLU A 89 9.07 -13.03 7.25
C GLU A 89 9.48 -11.56 7.15
N LYS A 90 10.66 -11.28 6.59
CA LYS A 90 11.23 -9.93 6.51
C LYS A 90 10.38 -9.01 5.63
N SER A 91 10.07 -9.45 4.42
CA SER A 91 9.19 -8.74 3.49
C SER A 91 7.79 -8.61 4.05
N THR A 92 7.27 -9.66 4.72
CA THR A 92 5.95 -9.65 5.35
C THR A 92 5.86 -8.58 6.43
N LYS A 93 6.85 -8.50 7.34
CA LYS A 93 6.94 -7.45 8.35
C LYS A 93 7.02 -6.06 7.73
N ARG A 94 7.84 -5.87 6.68
CA ARG A 94 7.93 -4.58 5.96
C ARG A 94 6.57 -4.15 5.42
N LEU A 95 5.85 -5.05 4.75
CA LEU A 95 4.51 -4.76 4.22
C LEU A 95 3.52 -4.44 5.35
N LEU A 96 3.50 -5.22 6.43
CA LEU A 96 2.65 -4.96 7.59
C LEU A 96 2.92 -3.59 8.24
N HIS A 97 4.19 -3.20 8.37
CA HIS A 97 4.54 -1.88 8.90
C HIS A 97 4.04 -0.74 8.02
N LEU A 98 4.13 -0.90 6.70
CA LEU A 98 3.62 0.11 5.75
C LEU A 98 2.09 0.16 5.73
N ILE A 99 1.42 -0.99 5.88
CA ILE A 99 -0.02 -1.05 6.08
C ILE A 99 -0.42 -0.29 7.36
N ALA A 100 0.23 -0.59 8.49
CA ALA A 100 -0.03 0.10 9.78
C ALA A 100 0.24 1.61 9.71
N ALA A 101 1.29 2.00 8.98
CA ALA A 101 1.59 3.40 8.70
C ALA A 101 0.45 4.05 7.89
N CYS A 102 -0.03 3.41 6.82
CA CYS A 102 -1.15 3.93 6.02
C CYS A 102 -2.47 4.01 6.80
N ILE A 103 -2.73 3.10 7.74
CA ILE A 103 -3.90 3.18 8.64
C ILE A 103 -3.84 4.45 9.49
N SER A 104 -2.64 4.94 9.81
CA SER A 104 -2.48 6.16 10.60
C SER A 104 -3.01 7.42 9.89
N LEU A 105 -3.27 7.35 8.57
CA LEU A 105 -3.95 8.41 7.81
C LEU A 105 -5.39 8.66 8.29
N GLN A 106 -5.99 7.74 9.05
CA GLN A 106 -7.32 7.93 9.68
C GLN A 106 -7.38 9.13 10.63
N HIS A 107 -6.22 9.62 11.12
CA HIS A 107 -6.15 10.77 12.01
C HIS A 107 -6.10 12.11 11.26
N LEU A 108 -6.05 12.10 9.93
CA LEU A 108 -6.13 13.33 9.15
C LEU A 108 -7.52 13.98 9.31
N PRO A 109 -7.59 15.32 9.34
CA PRO A 109 -8.83 16.05 9.17
C PRO A 109 -9.57 15.58 7.90
N ARG A 110 -10.90 15.50 7.98
CA ARG A 110 -11.73 14.93 6.91
C ARG A 110 -11.50 15.61 5.56
N ASP A 111 -11.40 16.94 5.57
CA ASP A 111 -11.13 17.77 4.39
C ASP A 111 -9.81 17.41 3.71
N ILE A 112 -8.76 17.15 4.49
CA ILE A 112 -7.46 16.68 3.97
C ILE A 112 -7.58 15.23 3.49
N ALA A 113 -8.25 14.36 4.25
CA ALA A 113 -8.33 12.94 3.97
C ALA A 113 -9.11 12.62 2.67
N THR A 114 -10.09 13.45 2.33
CA THR A 114 -10.90 13.35 1.10
C THR A 114 -10.33 14.15 -0.07
N LYS A 115 -9.34 15.00 0.15
CA LYS A 115 -8.75 15.83 -0.91
C LYS A 115 -8.09 14.93 -1.94
N GLU A 116 -8.43 15.14 -3.21
CA GLU A 116 -7.76 14.49 -4.33
C GLU A 116 -6.31 14.98 -4.41
N ILE A 117 -5.43 14.01 -4.57
CA ILE A 117 -3.99 14.18 -4.69
C ILE A 117 -3.64 13.76 -6.09
N ALA A 118 -3.06 14.67 -6.85
CA ALA A 118 -2.78 14.40 -8.24
C ALA A 118 -1.86 13.18 -8.39
N LEU A 119 -2.35 12.17 -9.09
CA LEU A 119 -1.56 10.99 -9.43
C LEU A 119 -0.54 11.36 -10.50
N ILE A 120 0.67 11.75 -10.08
CA ILE A 120 1.79 11.90 -11.01
C ILE A 120 2.27 10.50 -11.39
N SER A 121 1.70 9.96 -12.47
CA SER A 121 2.25 8.79 -13.15
C SER A 121 3.39 9.25 -14.05
N PRO A 122 4.56 8.58 -14.06
CA PRO A 122 5.61 8.84 -15.04
C PRO A 122 5.12 8.72 -16.50
N LYS A 123 4.02 7.98 -16.72
CA LYS A 123 3.38 7.78 -18.04
C LYS A 123 2.35 8.86 -18.40
N LYS A 124 2.00 9.75 -17.47
CA LYS A 124 1.06 10.86 -17.70
C LYS A 124 1.70 12.15 -17.20
N PHE A 125 2.63 12.68 -17.98
CA PHE A 125 3.12 14.04 -17.77
C PHE A 125 1.93 15.02 -17.82
N SER A 126 1.75 15.80 -16.76
CA SER A 126 0.75 16.86 -16.71
C SER A 126 1.46 18.21 -16.69
N LEU A 127 1.44 18.91 -17.82
CA LEU A 127 2.01 20.24 -17.97
C LEU A 127 1.43 21.22 -16.93
N LYS A 128 0.16 21.04 -16.55
CA LYS A 128 -0.54 21.88 -15.57
C LYS A 128 0.02 21.70 -14.14
N LEU A 129 0.44 20.49 -13.78
CA LEU A 129 1.07 20.22 -12.48
C LEU A 129 2.49 20.76 -12.43
N TRP A 130 3.23 20.66 -13.54
CA TRP A 130 4.60 21.17 -13.62
C TRP A 130 4.67 22.70 -13.51
N LEU A 131 3.70 23.40 -14.10
CA LEU A 131 3.62 24.87 -14.05
C LEU A 131 3.19 25.42 -12.68
N ASN A 132 2.50 24.62 -11.85
CA ASN A 132 2.05 25.06 -10.53
C ASN A 132 3.07 24.77 -9.40
N GLN A 133 4.17 24.06 -9.71
CA GLN A 133 5.23 23.70 -8.76
C GLN A 133 6.54 24.51 -8.94
N ASN A 134 6.62 25.36 -9.97
CA ASN A 134 7.72 26.29 -10.24
C ASN A 134 7.22 27.74 -10.20
#